data_AF-A0A351L9J5-F1
#
_entry.id   AF-A0A351L9J5-F1
#
_cell.length_a   1.000
_cell.length_b   1.000
_cell.length_c   1.000
_cell.angle_alpha   90.00
_cell.angle_beta   90.00
_cell.angle_gamma   90.00
#
_symmetry.space_group_name_H-M   'P 1'
#
loop_
_entity.id
_entity.type
_entity.pdbx_description
1 polymer ?
#
loop_
_entity_poly.entity_id
_entity_poly.type
_entity_poly.pdbx_seq_one_letter_code
_entity_poly.pdbx_strand_id
1 'polypeptide(L)'
;MLNHHLKTYLNWDINAPPIPTRSHLYHLEPVGLGTPFVESLTSYITRLALNHCVTPRNLFISEIVPIIEKNNYHLYQANRNPEEINNGHKYGLDAPACGINGTGIRATILVQATEALTLRNDLRFLTMLTWAEVIPQIGLLRDHRVWCSTCYQEWLQREQIIYEPLVWSLKVVEICSYHHQRLQQRCPHCYKQLPVLASRTRPGYCSSCYQWLGGFPPQEVDDSNTLKESEILWSNYVTSTLGELVAAAPGLLSPLTKENLTKAISICVNQFAFGSASALAHLVGVSQSALYSCYKGKSLLKLSNLLQLFYRLSLSLLQMLTEQVAVLELEQKALMIHRQLQEQPRNPRFPINVEQMRQALEAALVENPPPSLKEMAKRLGHYLYALKYRFPVLYQQIKWRYANYQETLIWQEIQPVLLSALNQEPPPPLKEIVNRLGYKSSQRLYELFPHLCRQISRRYTSYRKACAQKKRERLCQEVRAAAQKIHAEGNKPSISSVSELLTQPGAIRNKYARNALDEIIRELGYEL
;
A
#
# COMPACT_ATOMS: atom_id res chain seq x y z
N MET A 1 70.41 -56.31 -44.46
CA MET A 1 69.38 -56.24 -43.40
C MET A 1 68.65 -54.91 -43.54
N LEU A 2 67.46 -54.91 -44.14
CA LEU A 2 66.61 -53.71 -44.31
C LEU A 2 65.80 -53.52 -43.03
N ASN A 3 66.14 -52.51 -42.22
CA ASN A 3 65.36 -52.14 -41.04
C ASN A 3 64.35 -51.05 -41.43
N HIS A 4 63.09 -51.44 -41.59
CA HIS A 4 61.97 -50.51 -41.78
C HIS A 4 61.72 -49.73 -40.49
N HIS A 5 62.07 -48.45 -40.47
CA HIS A 5 61.54 -47.49 -39.51
C HIS A 5 60.06 -47.21 -39.84
N LEU A 6 59.15 -47.98 -39.23
CA LEU A 6 57.75 -47.61 -39.17
C LEU A 6 57.60 -46.40 -38.25
N LYS A 7 57.32 -45.23 -38.85
CA LYS A 7 56.84 -44.05 -38.11
C LYS A 7 55.45 -44.38 -37.56
N THR A 8 55.35 -44.61 -36.26
CA THR A 8 54.08 -44.62 -35.54
C THR A 8 53.54 -43.19 -35.49
N TYR A 9 52.39 -42.96 -36.14
CA TYR A 9 51.67 -41.69 -36.01
C TYR A 9 51.05 -41.58 -34.62
N LEU A 10 50.97 -40.34 -34.10
CA LEU A 10 50.34 -40.00 -32.82
C LEU A 10 48.93 -40.59 -32.74
N ASN A 11 48.64 -41.28 -31.63
CA ASN A 11 47.33 -41.85 -31.35
C ASN A 11 46.33 -40.69 -31.17
N TRP A 12 45.32 -40.61 -32.04
CA TRP A 12 44.28 -39.58 -31.95
C TRP A 12 43.27 -40.01 -30.88
N ASP A 13 43.03 -39.17 -29.88
CA ASP A 13 41.95 -39.38 -28.92
C ASP A 13 40.61 -39.17 -29.64
N ILE A 14 39.91 -40.28 -29.90
CA ILE A 14 38.60 -40.31 -30.56
C ILE A 14 37.44 -40.16 -29.58
N ASN A 15 37.72 -40.00 -28.28
CA ASN A 15 36.66 -39.77 -27.31
C ASN A 15 36.05 -38.40 -27.56
N ALA A 16 34.71 -38.35 -27.61
CA ALA A 16 34.01 -37.08 -27.65
C ALA A 16 34.40 -36.27 -26.40
N PRO A 17 34.89 -35.03 -26.56
CA PRO A 17 35.25 -34.22 -25.41
C PRO A 17 34.00 -34.04 -24.53
N PRO A 18 34.13 -34.04 -23.19
CA PRO A 18 32.99 -33.83 -22.32
C PRO A 18 32.36 -32.46 -22.62
N ILE A 19 31.18 -32.47 -23.24
CA ILE A 19 30.46 -31.24 -23.58
C ILE A 19 29.76 -30.76 -22.30
N PRO A 20 30.04 -29.53 -21.83
CA PRO A 20 29.38 -29.01 -20.64
C PRO A 20 27.87 -28.86 -20.86
N THR A 21 27.10 -29.01 -19.77
CA THR A 21 25.65 -28.81 -19.79
C THR A 21 25.32 -27.41 -20.33
N ARG A 22 24.49 -27.34 -21.36
CA ARG A 22 24.04 -26.06 -21.94
C ARG A 22 22.93 -25.47 -21.07
N SER A 23 22.93 -24.15 -20.93
CA SER A 23 21.83 -23.45 -20.29
C SER A 23 20.55 -23.57 -21.14
N HIS A 24 19.40 -23.64 -20.48
CA HIS A 24 18.10 -23.72 -21.15
C HIS A 24 17.71 -22.37 -21.76
N LEU A 25 17.93 -21.29 -21.00
CA LEU A 25 17.86 -19.91 -21.47
C LEU A 25 19.28 -19.36 -21.66
N TYR A 26 19.44 -18.37 -22.55
CA TYR A 26 20.72 -17.71 -22.76
C TYR A 26 21.36 -17.24 -21.45
N HIS A 27 22.66 -17.49 -21.34
CA HIS A 27 23.53 -17.00 -20.26
C HIS A 27 23.81 -15.50 -20.44
N LEU A 28 22.75 -14.68 -20.44
CA LEU A 28 22.82 -13.26 -20.69
C LEU A 28 23.57 -12.57 -19.54
N GLU A 29 24.50 -11.67 -19.85
CA GLU A 29 25.20 -10.90 -18.82
C GLU A 29 24.31 -9.76 -18.29
N PRO A 30 24.17 -9.64 -16.96
CA PRO A 30 23.50 -8.48 -16.37
C PRO A 30 24.26 -7.19 -16.64
N VAL A 31 23.55 -6.09 -16.88
CA VAL A 31 24.19 -4.80 -17.12
C VAL A 31 24.54 -4.11 -15.80
N GLY A 32 25.74 -3.55 -15.74
CA GLY A 32 26.16 -2.66 -14.65
C GLY A 32 26.32 -3.35 -13.29
N LEU A 33 26.55 -4.67 -13.25
CA LEU A 33 26.83 -5.39 -12.00
C LEU A 33 28.01 -4.74 -11.26
N GLY A 34 27.84 -4.50 -9.96
CA GLY A 34 28.85 -3.81 -9.15
C GLY A 34 28.90 -2.29 -9.33
N THR A 35 27.93 -1.70 -10.04
CA THR A 35 27.82 -0.25 -10.24
C THR A 35 26.52 0.30 -9.64
N PRO A 36 26.42 1.63 -9.40
CA PRO A 36 25.18 2.27 -8.94
C PRO A 36 23.98 2.07 -9.88
N PHE A 37 24.23 1.66 -11.13
CA PHE A 37 23.23 1.45 -12.16
C PHE A 37 23.14 -0.01 -12.58
N VAL A 38 23.35 -0.93 -11.64
CA VAL A 38 23.07 -2.35 -11.86
C VAL A 38 21.63 -2.55 -12.32
N GLU A 39 21.46 -3.44 -13.29
CA GLU A 39 20.17 -3.81 -13.85
C GLU A 39 19.23 -4.43 -12.80
N SER A 40 17.93 -4.18 -12.93
CA SER A 40 16.89 -4.87 -12.14
C SER A 40 16.56 -6.24 -12.71
N LEU A 41 16.13 -7.19 -11.87
CA LEU A 41 15.71 -8.52 -12.31
C LEU A 41 14.55 -8.45 -13.33
N THR A 42 13.62 -7.51 -13.16
CA THR A 42 12.53 -7.30 -14.13
C THR A 42 13.01 -6.80 -15.49
N SER A 43 14.04 -5.95 -15.52
CA SER A 43 14.72 -5.55 -16.76
C SER A 43 15.45 -6.71 -17.40
N TYR A 44 16.18 -7.49 -16.60
CA TYR A 44 16.92 -8.66 -17.07
C TYR A 44 16.00 -9.68 -17.73
N ILE A 45 14.87 -10.03 -17.09
CA ILE A 45 13.85 -10.94 -17.68
C ILE A 45 13.30 -10.37 -18.99
N THR A 46 13.06 -9.06 -19.06
CA THR A 46 12.57 -8.38 -20.27
C THR A 46 13.60 -8.48 -21.41
N ARG A 47 14.89 -8.24 -21.12
CA ARG A 47 15.97 -8.37 -22.10
C ARG A 47 16.23 -9.82 -22.49
N LEU A 48 16.11 -10.76 -21.55
CA LEU A 48 16.24 -12.18 -21.83
C LEU A 48 15.15 -12.62 -22.83
N ALA A 49 13.90 -12.24 -22.59
CA ALA A 49 12.79 -12.49 -23.52
C ALA A 49 13.05 -11.87 -24.90
N LEU A 50 13.56 -10.63 -24.94
CA LEU A 50 13.93 -9.96 -26.19
C LEU A 50 15.00 -10.73 -26.97
N ASN A 51 16.04 -11.25 -26.31
CA ASN A 51 17.09 -12.04 -26.97
C ASN A 51 16.52 -13.36 -27.52
N HIS A 52 15.56 -13.97 -26.84
CA HIS A 52 14.84 -15.16 -27.29
C HIS A 52 13.74 -14.87 -28.34
N CYS A 53 13.57 -13.62 -28.77
CA CYS A 53 12.51 -13.20 -29.69
C CYS A 53 11.08 -13.57 -29.22
N VAL A 54 10.86 -13.62 -27.90
CA VAL A 54 9.55 -13.91 -27.29
C VAL A 54 9.11 -12.76 -26.39
N THR A 55 7.84 -12.76 -26.02
CA THR A 55 7.33 -11.78 -25.04
C THR A 55 7.76 -12.17 -23.61
N PRO A 56 7.90 -11.21 -22.69
CA PRO A 56 8.10 -11.51 -21.27
C PRO A 56 7.03 -12.47 -20.72
N ARG A 57 5.77 -12.35 -21.17
CA ARG A 57 4.71 -13.30 -20.79
C ARG A 57 5.05 -14.74 -21.17
N ASN A 58 5.45 -14.97 -22.43
CA ASN A 58 5.74 -16.32 -22.91
C ASN A 58 6.93 -16.92 -22.17
N LEU A 59 8.05 -16.18 -22.07
CA LEU A 59 9.22 -16.66 -21.32
C LEU A 59 8.87 -16.94 -19.85
N PHE A 60 8.10 -16.05 -19.21
CA PHE A 60 7.78 -16.18 -17.81
C PHE A 60 6.83 -17.35 -17.52
N ILE A 61 5.74 -17.47 -18.27
CA ILE A 61 4.72 -18.52 -18.05
C ILE A 61 5.21 -19.89 -18.52
N SER A 62 5.90 -19.96 -19.66
CA SER A 62 6.30 -21.24 -20.25
C SER A 62 7.58 -21.80 -19.63
N GLU A 63 8.50 -20.95 -19.17
CA GLU A 63 9.82 -21.40 -18.70
C GLU A 63 10.02 -21.20 -17.20
N ILE A 64 9.73 -20.00 -16.68
CA ILE A 64 10.04 -19.66 -15.28
C ILE A 64 9.03 -20.28 -14.30
N VAL A 65 7.72 -20.11 -14.55
CA VAL A 65 6.66 -20.60 -13.64
C VAL A 65 6.75 -22.12 -13.38
N PRO A 66 6.94 -22.99 -14.39
CA PRO A 66 7.06 -24.43 -14.15
C PRO A 66 8.21 -24.81 -13.23
N ILE A 67 9.35 -24.11 -13.31
CA ILE A 67 10.49 -24.32 -12.41
C ILE A 67 10.15 -23.89 -10.98
N ILE A 68 9.46 -22.75 -10.82
CA ILE A 68 8.99 -22.30 -9.50
C ILE A 68 8.06 -23.33 -8.87
N GLU A 69 7.06 -23.80 -9.61
CA GLU A 69 6.06 -24.75 -9.12
C GLU A 69 6.68 -26.11 -8.78
N LYS A 70 7.62 -26.59 -9.61
CA LYS A 70 8.38 -27.82 -9.36
C LYS A 70 9.21 -27.71 -8.08
N ASN A 71 9.94 -26.61 -7.89
CA ASN A 71 10.87 -26.45 -6.77
C ASN A 71 10.18 -26.08 -5.45
N ASN A 72 8.98 -25.50 -5.49
CA ASN A 72 8.26 -25.00 -4.32
C ASN A 72 6.95 -25.75 -4.05
N TYR A 73 6.85 -27.00 -4.51
CA TYR A 73 5.64 -27.83 -4.46
C TYR A 73 4.97 -27.90 -3.07
N HIS A 74 5.77 -27.83 -1.99
CA HIS A 74 5.31 -27.90 -0.60
C HIS A 74 4.63 -26.62 -0.08
N LEU A 75 4.92 -25.44 -0.65
CA LEU A 75 4.38 -24.16 -0.19
C LEU A 75 2.96 -23.86 -0.72
N TYR A 76 2.50 -24.58 -1.74
CA TYR A 76 1.28 -24.24 -2.49
C TYR A 76 0.16 -25.30 -2.45
N GLN A 77 0.21 -26.27 -1.52
CA GLN A 77 -0.86 -27.27 -1.37
C GLN A 77 -2.19 -26.71 -0.83
N ALA A 78 -2.21 -25.49 -0.25
CA ALA A 78 -3.37 -25.02 0.50
C ALA A 78 -4.54 -24.47 -0.35
N ASN A 79 -4.38 -24.19 -1.65
CA ASN A 79 -5.45 -23.65 -2.51
C ASN A 79 -5.18 -24.00 -3.99
N ARG A 80 -5.47 -25.23 -4.41
CA ARG A 80 -5.47 -25.60 -5.84
C ARG A 80 -6.87 -25.46 -6.41
N ASN A 81 -7.13 -24.36 -7.11
CA ASN A 81 -8.15 -24.34 -8.16
C ASN A 81 -7.47 -24.65 -9.50
N PRO A 82 -7.84 -25.74 -10.21
CA PRO A 82 -7.24 -26.12 -11.49
C PRO A 82 -7.36 -25.06 -12.59
N GLU A 83 -8.32 -24.13 -12.48
CA GLU A 83 -8.51 -23.04 -13.45
C GLU A 83 -7.51 -21.86 -13.28
N GLU A 84 -6.72 -21.82 -12.19
CA GLU A 84 -5.80 -20.71 -11.90
C GLU A 84 -4.34 -20.95 -12.34
N ILE A 85 -4.03 -22.11 -12.91
CA ILE A 85 -2.65 -22.56 -13.24
C ILE A 85 -1.96 -21.64 -14.29
N ASN A 86 -2.73 -20.84 -15.03
CA ASN A 86 -2.21 -19.94 -16.08
C ASN A 86 -1.94 -18.50 -15.64
N ASN A 87 -2.08 -18.16 -14.36
CA ASN A 87 -2.11 -16.76 -13.96
C ASN A 87 -0.73 -16.23 -13.51
N GLY A 88 0.13 -15.87 -14.47
CA GLY A 88 1.43 -15.20 -14.22
C GLY A 88 1.33 -13.99 -13.26
N HIS A 89 0.15 -13.40 -13.13
CA HIS A 89 -0.19 -12.37 -12.15
C HIS A 89 0.07 -12.77 -10.69
N LYS A 90 -0.12 -14.05 -10.32
CA LYS A 90 0.20 -14.59 -8.99
C LYS A 90 1.68 -14.40 -8.64
N TYR A 91 2.54 -14.50 -9.65
CA TYR A 91 3.99 -14.42 -9.55
C TYR A 91 4.55 -13.04 -9.92
N GLY A 92 3.68 -12.07 -10.21
CA GLY A 92 4.06 -10.67 -10.40
C GLY A 92 4.00 -10.13 -11.82
N LEU A 93 3.62 -10.93 -12.82
CA LEU A 93 3.43 -10.46 -14.19
C LEU A 93 2.14 -9.63 -14.30
N ASP A 94 2.21 -8.43 -14.87
CA ASP A 94 1.12 -7.45 -14.94
C ASP A 94 0.55 -7.01 -13.58
N ALA A 95 1.21 -7.38 -12.47
CA ALA A 95 0.77 -7.03 -11.13
C ALA A 95 1.27 -5.64 -10.71
N PRO A 96 0.42 -4.82 -10.06
CA PRO A 96 0.83 -3.50 -9.56
C PRO A 96 1.82 -3.63 -8.39
N ALA A 97 1.51 -4.42 -7.35
CA ALA A 97 2.40 -4.59 -6.20
C ALA A 97 3.32 -5.81 -6.35
N CYS A 98 4.44 -5.63 -7.04
CA CYS A 98 5.32 -6.70 -7.46
C CYS A 98 6.64 -6.73 -6.67
N GLY A 99 6.82 -7.74 -5.81
CA GLY A 99 7.98 -7.89 -4.92
C GLY A 99 9.25 -8.44 -5.58
N ILE A 100 9.35 -8.44 -6.91
CA ILE A 100 10.37 -9.17 -7.68
C ILE A 100 11.79 -8.63 -7.44
N ASN A 101 11.93 -7.31 -7.38
CA ASN A 101 13.23 -6.66 -7.14
C ASN A 101 13.53 -6.47 -5.64
N GLY A 102 12.72 -7.05 -4.76
CA GLY A 102 12.71 -6.76 -3.32
C GLY A 102 13.58 -7.69 -2.48
N THR A 103 13.27 -7.75 -1.18
CA THR A 103 13.97 -8.57 -0.17
C THR A 103 13.21 -9.84 0.22
N GLY A 104 12.13 -10.18 -0.50
CA GLY A 104 11.18 -11.20 -0.08
C GLY A 104 11.20 -12.49 -0.88
N ILE A 105 10.37 -13.43 -0.42
CA ILE A 105 10.26 -14.78 -1.01
C ILE A 105 10.00 -14.76 -2.52
N ARG A 106 9.24 -13.78 -3.02
CA ARG A 106 8.99 -13.63 -4.47
C ARG A 106 10.28 -13.35 -5.25
N ALA A 107 11.15 -12.48 -4.75
CA ALA A 107 12.45 -12.22 -5.35
C ALA A 107 13.30 -13.50 -5.30
N THR A 108 13.35 -14.16 -4.14
CA THR A 108 14.14 -15.40 -3.95
C THR A 108 13.77 -16.50 -4.95
N ILE A 109 12.48 -16.85 -5.05
CA ILE A 109 12.03 -17.94 -5.94
C ILE A 109 12.28 -17.60 -7.42
N LEU A 110 12.15 -16.33 -7.81
CA LEU A 110 12.37 -15.90 -9.20
C LEU A 110 13.84 -15.86 -9.57
N VAL A 111 14.70 -15.37 -8.68
CA VAL A 111 16.15 -15.44 -8.85
C VAL A 111 16.57 -16.90 -9.03
N GLN A 112 16.19 -17.79 -8.10
CA GLN A 112 16.56 -19.20 -8.15
C GLN A 112 16.08 -19.89 -9.43
N ALA A 113 14.84 -19.64 -9.86
CA ALA A 113 14.31 -20.21 -11.10
C ALA A 113 15.06 -19.68 -12.34
N THR A 114 15.32 -18.37 -12.39
CA THR A 114 16.01 -17.74 -13.53
C THR A 114 17.48 -18.15 -13.60
N GLU A 115 18.16 -18.25 -12.45
CA GLU A 115 19.54 -18.74 -12.33
C GLU A 115 19.65 -20.21 -12.78
N ALA A 116 18.73 -21.07 -12.36
CA ALA A 116 18.69 -22.47 -12.80
C ALA A 116 18.53 -22.60 -14.33
N LEU A 117 17.72 -21.74 -14.95
CA LEU A 117 17.48 -21.77 -16.39
C LEU A 117 18.62 -21.16 -17.22
N THR A 118 19.31 -20.14 -16.69
CA THR A 118 20.38 -19.40 -17.39
C THR A 118 21.79 -19.88 -17.04
N LEU A 119 21.91 -20.75 -16.03
CA LEU A 119 23.17 -21.15 -15.40
C LEU A 119 23.99 -19.98 -14.84
N ARG A 120 23.32 -18.89 -14.45
CA ARG A 120 23.91 -17.76 -13.70
C ARG A 120 23.83 -18.02 -12.18
N ASN A 121 24.64 -17.30 -11.41
CA ASN A 121 24.69 -17.41 -9.94
C ASN A 121 24.78 -16.04 -9.22
N ASP A 122 24.56 -14.97 -9.98
CA ASP A 122 24.74 -13.58 -9.60
C ASP A 122 23.45 -12.75 -9.79
N LEU A 123 22.34 -13.35 -10.25
CA LEU A 123 21.10 -12.63 -10.51
C LEU A 123 20.43 -12.12 -9.23
N ARG A 124 20.79 -12.69 -8.07
CA ARG A 124 20.42 -12.13 -6.75
C ARG A 124 20.80 -10.66 -6.59
N PHE A 125 21.90 -10.22 -7.21
CA PHE A 125 22.37 -8.83 -7.13
C PHE A 125 21.55 -7.85 -7.99
N LEU A 126 20.63 -8.37 -8.81
CA LEU A 126 19.65 -7.58 -9.57
C LEU A 126 18.38 -7.31 -8.74
N THR A 127 18.43 -7.59 -7.43
CA THR A 127 17.36 -7.41 -6.46
C THR A 127 17.92 -6.85 -5.16
N MET A 128 17.05 -6.50 -4.21
CA MET A 128 17.47 -6.09 -2.87
C MET A 128 17.76 -7.26 -1.91
N LEU A 129 17.76 -8.53 -2.36
CA LEU A 129 17.95 -9.71 -1.51
C LEU A 129 19.20 -9.66 -0.63
N THR A 130 20.30 -9.11 -1.13
CA THR A 130 21.55 -8.93 -0.36
C THR A 130 21.34 -8.13 0.94
N TRP A 131 20.30 -7.29 0.98
CA TRP A 131 19.99 -6.38 2.08
C TRP A 131 18.78 -6.82 2.91
N ALA A 132 18.27 -8.06 2.74
CA ALA A 132 17.01 -8.50 3.32
C ALA A 132 16.94 -8.49 4.85
N GLU A 133 18.06 -8.78 5.52
CA GLU A 133 18.16 -8.81 6.98
C GLU A 133 18.30 -7.41 7.61
N VAL A 134 18.52 -6.37 6.81
CA VAL A 134 18.74 -5.00 7.28
C VAL A 134 17.73 -4.00 6.71
N ILE A 135 17.05 -4.32 5.61
CA ILE A 135 16.03 -3.48 4.97
C ILE A 135 14.70 -4.26 4.86
N PRO A 136 13.62 -3.78 5.50
CA PRO A 136 12.33 -4.45 5.44
C PRO A 136 11.64 -4.26 4.07
N GLN A 137 10.79 -5.22 3.70
CA GLN A 137 9.99 -5.16 2.46
C GLN A 137 8.97 -4.00 2.45
N ILE A 138 8.45 -3.64 3.61
CA ILE A 138 7.35 -2.66 3.74
C ILE A 138 7.81 -1.28 3.29
N GLY A 139 7.22 -0.79 2.20
CA GLY A 139 7.51 0.53 1.65
C GLY A 139 8.83 0.62 0.88
N LEU A 140 9.46 -0.52 0.56
CA LEU A 140 10.72 -0.57 -0.19
C LEU A 140 10.54 -0.26 -1.67
N LEU A 141 9.61 -0.95 -2.32
CA LEU A 141 9.43 -0.90 -3.77
C LEU A 141 8.25 -0.02 -4.19
N ARG A 142 8.34 0.49 -5.41
CA ARG A 142 7.22 1.09 -6.15
C ARG A 142 6.25 0.01 -6.63
N ASP A 143 5.02 0.41 -6.93
CA ASP A 143 3.96 -0.42 -7.49
C ASP A 143 3.75 -0.20 -9.01
N HIS A 144 4.64 0.55 -9.64
CA HIS A 144 4.62 0.80 -11.08
C HIS A 144 6.03 1.13 -11.57
N ARG A 145 6.24 0.94 -12.87
CA ARG A 145 7.49 1.24 -13.58
C ARG A 145 7.69 2.75 -13.67
N VAL A 146 8.93 3.18 -13.45
CA VAL A 146 9.37 4.57 -13.62
C VAL A 146 10.69 4.62 -14.39
N TRP A 147 10.96 5.73 -15.06
CA TRP A 147 12.16 5.86 -15.89
C TRP A 147 12.65 7.30 -16.03
N CYS A 148 13.91 7.47 -16.40
CA CYS A 148 14.44 8.74 -16.88
C CYS A 148 14.35 8.79 -18.41
N SER A 149 13.55 9.71 -18.96
CA SER A 149 13.38 9.87 -20.41
C SER A 149 14.67 10.32 -21.10
N THR A 150 15.49 11.13 -20.44
CA THR A 150 16.79 11.56 -20.97
C THR A 150 17.80 10.41 -20.97
N CYS A 151 17.87 9.58 -19.92
CA CYS A 151 18.70 8.36 -19.94
C CYS A 151 18.33 7.47 -21.11
N TYR A 152 17.04 7.19 -21.30
CA TYR A 152 16.60 6.37 -22.43
C TYR A 152 17.01 6.99 -23.77
N GLN A 153 16.82 8.30 -23.94
CA GLN A 153 17.16 8.98 -25.19
C GLN A 153 18.66 8.95 -25.48
N GLU A 154 19.50 9.24 -24.48
CA GLU A 154 20.96 9.20 -24.63
C GLU A 154 21.44 7.78 -24.91
N TRP A 155 20.90 6.77 -24.22
CA TRP A 155 21.26 5.38 -24.47
C TRP A 155 20.89 4.93 -25.88
N LEU A 156 19.71 5.33 -26.36
CA LEU A 156 19.30 5.05 -27.74
C LEU A 156 20.23 5.72 -28.77
N GLN A 157 20.55 7.01 -28.57
CA GLN A 157 21.42 7.76 -29.48
C GLN A 157 22.87 7.25 -29.51
N ARG A 158 23.34 6.70 -28.38
CA ARG A 158 24.68 6.14 -28.25
C ARG A 158 24.74 4.64 -28.55
N GLU A 159 23.64 4.06 -29.04
CA GLU A 159 23.50 2.62 -29.29
C GLU A 159 23.88 1.75 -28.07
N GLN A 160 23.65 2.27 -26.87
CA GLN A 160 23.86 1.56 -25.63
C GLN A 160 22.69 0.61 -25.34
N ILE A 161 22.97 -0.42 -24.57
CA ILE A 161 21.94 -1.35 -24.10
C ILE A 161 20.91 -0.57 -23.29
N ILE A 162 19.64 -0.64 -23.70
CA ILE A 162 18.52 -0.04 -22.97
C ILE A 162 18.05 -1.03 -21.91
N TYR A 163 18.04 -0.60 -20.65
CA TYR A 163 17.65 -1.42 -19.50
C TYR A 163 17.05 -0.55 -18.39
N GLU A 164 16.64 -1.14 -17.27
CA GLU A 164 16.20 -0.39 -16.09
C GLU A 164 17.08 -0.67 -14.88
N PRO A 165 17.76 0.36 -14.33
CA PRO A 165 18.50 0.26 -13.09
C PRO A 165 17.63 -0.18 -11.90
N LEU A 166 18.17 -1.04 -11.05
CA LEU A 166 17.53 -1.54 -9.82
C LEU A 166 17.04 -0.39 -8.92
N VAL A 167 17.84 0.66 -8.79
CA VAL A 167 17.51 1.85 -7.98
C VAL A 167 16.19 2.51 -8.38
N TRP A 168 15.77 2.43 -9.65
CA TRP A 168 14.47 2.98 -10.08
C TRP A 168 13.27 2.20 -9.54
N SER A 169 13.45 0.94 -9.13
CA SER A 169 12.40 0.15 -8.49
C SER A 169 12.13 0.58 -7.03
N LEU A 170 13.06 1.32 -6.42
CA LEU A 170 12.97 1.76 -5.02
C LEU A 170 12.05 2.96 -4.88
N LYS A 171 11.12 2.90 -3.93
CA LYS A 171 10.08 3.93 -3.74
C LYS A 171 10.66 5.31 -3.45
N VAL A 172 11.71 5.36 -2.65
CA VAL A 172 12.36 6.61 -2.22
C VAL A 172 13.19 7.31 -3.31
N VAL A 173 13.48 6.64 -4.44
CA VAL A 173 14.26 7.21 -5.54
C VAL A 173 13.34 7.96 -6.51
N GLU A 174 13.16 9.26 -6.30
CA GLU A 174 12.27 10.09 -7.13
C GLU A 174 12.98 10.81 -8.28
N ILE A 175 14.30 10.96 -8.18
CA ILE A 175 15.13 11.73 -9.11
C ILE A 175 16.16 10.80 -9.77
N CYS A 176 16.46 11.05 -11.04
CA CYS A 176 17.56 10.41 -11.74
C CYS A 176 18.90 10.98 -11.26
N SER A 177 19.85 10.13 -10.87
CA SER A 177 21.20 10.54 -10.44
C SER A 177 22.08 11.10 -11.56
N TYR A 178 21.80 10.81 -12.84
CA TYR A 178 22.55 11.39 -13.97
C TYR A 178 22.01 12.77 -14.39
N HIS A 179 20.70 12.88 -14.53
CA HIS A 179 20.06 14.06 -15.12
C HIS A 179 19.40 14.98 -14.10
N HIS A 180 19.44 14.62 -12.81
CA HIS A 180 18.88 15.39 -11.69
C HIS A 180 17.42 15.85 -11.90
N GLN A 181 16.64 15.06 -12.65
CA GLN A 181 15.23 15.30 -12.94
C GLN A 181 14.35 14.19 -12.36
N ARG A 182 13.07 14.50 -12.12
CA ARG A 182 12.11 13.52 -11.62
C ARG A 182 11.93 12.37 -12.62
N LEU A 183 11.88 11.14 -12.10
CA LEU A 183 11.57 9.96 -12.91
C LEU A 183 10.11 10.02 -13.38
N GLN A 184 9.89 9.75 -14.67
CA GLN A 184 8.57 9.67 -15.27
C GLN A 184 7.82 8.44 -14.77
N GLN A 185 6.53 8.61 -14.48
CA GLN A 185 5.67 7.56 -13.90
C GLN A 185 4.51 7.18 -14.85
N ARG A 186 4.28 7.97 -15.89
CA ARG A 186 3.19 7.81 -16.85
C ARG A 186 3.73 7.93 -18.27
N CYS A 187 3.21 7.13 -19.18
CA CYS A 187 3.59 7.20 -20.58
C CYS A 187 3.20 8.57 -21.17
N PRO A 188 4.11 9.29 -21.86
CA PRO A 188 3.77 10.59 -22.45
C PRO A 188 2.77 10.51 -23.61
N HIS A 189 2.58 9.31 -24.18
CA HIS A 189 1.70 9.09 -25.33
C HIS A 189 0.29 8.66 -24.95
N CYS A 190 0.15 7.76 -23.97
CA CYS A 190 -1.14 7.20 -23.58
C CYS A 190 -1.51 7.44 -22.11
N TYR A 191 -0.66 8.15 -21.36
CA TYR A 191 -0.87 8.58 -19.97
C TYR A 191 -1.09 7.46 -18.94
N LYS A 192 -0.99 6.19 -19.35
CA LYS A 192 -1.09 5.04 -18.47
C LYS A 192 0.15 4.90 -17.59
N GLN A 193 -0.06 4.49 -16.35
CA GLN A 193 0.99 3.90 -15.51
C GLN A 193 1.24 2.47 -15.96
N LEU A 194 2.50 2.04 -15.95
CA LEU A 194 2.90 0.74 -16.45
C LEU A 194 3.23 -0.20 -15.28
N PRO A 195 2.81 -1.47 -15.32
CA PRO A 195 3.25 -2.47 -14.33
C PRO A 195 4.77 -2.61 -14.32
N VAL A 196 5.34 -3.02 -13.17
CA VAL A 196 6.80 -3.22 -13.01
C VAL A 196 7.35 -4.25 -14.01
N LEU A 197 6.61 -5.34 -14.23
CA LEU A 197 6.88 -6.33 -15.28
C LEU A 197 5.56 -6.62 -16.00
N ALA A 198 5.40 -6.13 -17.23
CA ALA A 198 4.19 -6.36 -18.02
C ALA A 198 4.42 -7.42 -19.10
N SER A 199 3.34 -8.10 -19.49
CA SER A 199 3.32 -9.20 -20.46
C SER A 199 4.02 -8.88 -21.78
N ARG A 200 3.98 -7.61 -22.21
CA ARG A 200 4.51 -7.13 -23.50
C ARG A 200 5.49 -5.97 -23.33
N THR A 201 6.14 -5.87 -22.16
CA THR A 201 7.18 -4.86 -21.97
C THR A 201 8.33 -5.09 -22.94
N ARG A 202 8.85 -3.99 -23.49
CA ARG A 202 10.12 -3.94 -24.22
C ARG A 202 10.98 -2.83 -23.61
N PRO A 203 12.31 -2.98 -23.50
CA PRO A 203 13.15 -1.97 -22.87
C PRO A 203 13.00 -0.62 -23.56
N GLY A 204 12.64 0.42 -22.82
CA GLY A 204 12.44 1.78 -23.33
C GLY A 204 11.10 2.07 -24.01
N TYR A 205 10.19 1.08 -24.11
CA TYR A 205 8.88 1.26 -24.76
C TYR A 205 7.72 1.07 -23.79
N CYS A 206 6.60 1.72 -24.09
CA CYS A 206 5.35 1.56 -23.38
C CYS A 206 4.72 0.18 -23.65
N SER A 207 4.39 -0.60 -22.62
CA SER A 207 3.75 -1.92 -22.79
C SER A 207 2.28 -1.85 -23.23
N SER A 208 1.67 -0.66 -23.23
CA SER A 208 0.28 -0.45 -23.63
C SER A 208 0.14 0.10 -25.05
N CYS A 209 0.87 1.17 -25.41
CA CYS A 209 0.78 1.80 -26.73
C CYS A 209 2.00 1.55 -27.63
N TYR A 210 3.02 0.85 -27.13
CA TYR A 210 4.24 0.48 -27.86
C TYR A 210 5.09 1.65 -28.36
N GLN A 211 4.80 2.87 -27.91
CA GLN A 211 5.60 4.06 -28.23
C GLN A 211 6.85 4.17 -27.35
N TRP A 212 7.89 4.80 -27.91
CA TRP A 212 9.16 5.09 -27.24
C TRP A 212 8.97 6.03 -26.05
N LEU A 213 9.66 5.77 -24.94
CA LEU A 213 9.53 6.51 -23.68
C LEU A 213 10.63 7.55 -23.45
N GLY A 214 11.67 7.59 -24.29
CA GLY A 214 12.77 8.56 -24.20
C GLY A 214 12.46 9.88 -24.92
N GLY A 215 13.16 10.95 -24.55
CA GLY A 215 13.18 12.22 -25.29
C GLY A 215 12.04 13.19 -24.97
N PHE A 216 11.21 12.89 -23.97
CA PHE A 216 10.15 13.77 -23.51
C PHE A 216 10.59 14.49 -22.23
N PRO A 217 10.46 15.81 -22.11
CA PRO A 217 10.67 16.48 -20.83
C PRO A 217 9.69 15.90 -19.79
N PRO A 218 10.04 15.89 -18.49
CA PRO A 218 9.05 15.69 -17.45
C PRO A 218 7.90 16.67 -17.70
N GLN A 219 6.64 16.19 -17.70
CA GLN A 219 5.50 17.09 -17.84
C GLN A 219 5.62 18.20 -16.80
N GLU A 220 5.55 19.45 -17.27
CA GLU A 220 5.61 20.65 -16.44
C GLU A 220 4.58 20.48 -15.32
N VAL A 221 5.11 20.29 -14.11
CA VAL A 221 4.34 20.53 -12.90
C VAL A 221 4.38 22.03 -12.73
N ASP A 222 3.21 22.68 -12.65
CA ASP A 222 3.01 24.12 -12.39
C ASP A 222 4.26 24.82 -11.81
N ASP A 223 4.65 25.96 -12.39
CA ASP A 223 5.78 26.85 -12.00
C ASP A 223 5.89 27.18 -10.49
N SER A 224 4.90 26.80 -9.69
CA SER A 224 4.89 26.79 -8.22
C SER A 224 5.80 25.75 -7.55
N ASN A 225 6.46 24.84 -8.30
CA ASN A 225 7.05 23.61 -7.75
C ASN A 225 8.56 23.46 -7.96
N THR A 226 9.32 24.57 -7.96
CA THR A 226 10.78 24.53 -7.84
C THR A 226 11.16 23.79 -6.55
N LEU A 227 11.83 22.64 -6.69
CA LEU A 227 12.32 21.88 -5.54
C LEU A 227 13.19 22.78 -4.67
N LYS A 228 12.93 22.79 -3.36
CA LYS A 228 13.79 23.54 -2.43
C LYS A 228 15.19 22.96 -2.47
N GLU A 229 16.21 23.78 -2.24
CA GLU A 229 17.60 23.33 -2.17
C GLU A 229 17.78 22.13 -1.22
N SER A 230 17.09 22.13 -0.08
CA SER A 230 17.07 21.02 0.87
C SER A 230 16.48 19.72 0.31
N GLU A 231 15.50 19.79 -0.59
CA GLU A 231 14.88 18.62 -1.23
C GLU A 231 15.79 18.05 -2.33
N ILE A 232 16.54 18.92 -3.02
CA ILE A 232 17.56 18.53 -4.00
C ILE A 232 18.70 17.81 -3.29
N LEU A 233 19.24 18.40 -2.21
CA LEU A 233 20.32 17.80 -1.41
C LEU A 233 19.91 16.43 -0.86
N TRP A 234 18.68 16.33 -0.31
CA TRP A 234 18.13 15.07 0.15
C TRP A 234 18.03 14.03 -0.98
N SER A 235 17.49 14.41 -2.12
CA SER A 235 17.32 13.49 -3.25
C SER A 235 18.66 13.01 -3.81
N ASN A 236 19.65 13.89 -3.91
CA ASN A 236 21.02 13.54 -4.32
C ASN A 236 21.64 12.56 -3.31
N TYR A 237 21.52 12.82 -2.00
CA TYR A 237 21.98 11.89 -0.97
C TYR A 237 21.34 10.51 -1.08
N VAL A 238 20.01 10.46 -1.25
CA VAL A 238 19.25 9.20 -1.38
C VAL A 238 19.75 8.40 -2.58
N THR A 239 19.88 9.05 -3.75
CA THR A 239 20.34 8.37 -4.97
C THR A 239 21.78 7.88 -4.86
N SER A 240 22.70 8.68 -4.30
CA SER A 240 24.09 8.27 -4.07
C SER A 240 24.18 7.09 -3.11
N THR A 241 23.53 7.19 -1.94
CA THR A 241 23.58 6.17 -0.90
C THR A 241 23.01 4.83 -1.40
N LEU A 242 21.88 4.86 -2.11
CA LEU A 242 21.29 3.63 -2.66
C LEU A 242 22.11 3.07 -3.82
N GLY A 243 22.72 3.94 -4.63
CA GLY A 243 23.69 3.57 -5.65
C GLY A 243 24.90 2.83 -5.06
N GLU A 244 25.49 3.36 -3.98
CA GLU A 244 26.58 2.73 -3.24
C GLU A 244 26.18 1.35 -2.70
N LEU A 245 24.99 1.23 -2.11
CA LEU A 245 24.50 -0.06 -1.61
C LEU A 245 24.38 -1.10 -2.74
N VAL A 246 23.70 -0.78 -3.85
CA VAL A 246 23.54 -1.76 -4.93
C VAL A 246 24.87 -2.10 -5.61
N ALA A 247 25.79 -1.13 -5.70
CA ALA A 247 27.13 -1.34 -6.25
C ALA A 247 27.98 -2.26 -5.37
N ALA A 248 27.89 -2.10 -4.04
CA ALA A 248 28.68 -2.90 -3.09
C ALA A 248 28.19 -4.35 -2.96
N ALA A 249 26.94 -4.64 -3.36
CA ALA A 249 26.30 -5.93 -3.11
C ALA A 249 27.11 -7.17 -3.56
N PRO A 250 27.73 -7.20 -4.76
CA PRO A 250 28.56 -8.34 -5.18
C PRO A 250 29.89 -8.47 -4.43
N GLY A 251 30.39 -7.38 -3.84
CA GLY A 251 31.67 -7.32 -3.14
C GLY A 251 31.61 -7.64 -1.64
N LEU A 252 30.42 -7.91 -1.10
CA LEU A 252 30.28 -8.25 0.32
C LEU A 252 30.85 -9.66 0.59
N LEU A 253 31.85 -9.73 1.47
CA LEU A 253 32.51 -10.98 1.87
C LEU A 253 31.59 -11.88 2.71
N SER A 254 30.64 -11.29 3.43
CA SER A 254 29.69 -11.98 4.30
C SER A 254 28.30 -11.36 4.18
N PRO A 255 27.23 -12.16 4.36
CA PRO A 255 25.87 -11.64 4.40
C PRO A 255 25.69 -10.76 5.64
N LEU A 256 25.06 -9.61 5.44
CA LEU A 256 24.66 -8.75 6.54
C LEU A 256 23.54 -9.39 7.33
N THR A 257 23.54 -9.16 8.64
CA THR A 257 22.51 -9.62 9.55
C THR A 257 21.85 -8.46 10.28
N LYS A 258 20.72 -8.75 10.94
CA LYS A 258 20.03 -7.78 11.78
C LYS A 258 20.90 -7.24 12.91
N GLU A 259 21.89 -8.02 13.37
CA GLU A 259 22.87 -7.60 14.37
C GLU A 259 23.75 -6.48 13.83
N ASN A 260 24.17 -6.50 12.56
CA ASN A 260 24.94 -5.39 11.96
C ASN A 260 24.15 -4.07 12.05
N LEU A 261 22.86 -4.09 11.69
CA LEU A 261 22.01 -2.92 11.81
C LEU A 261 21.81 -2.48 13.28
N THR A 262 21.59 -3.45 14.17
CA THR A 262 21.37 -3.16 15.60
C THR A 262 22.60 -2.53 16.23
N LYS A 263 23.81 -3.01 15.87
CA LYS A 263 25.09 -2.42 16.28
C LYS A 263 25.25 -1.00 15.73
N ALA A 264 24.99 -0.79 14.43
CA ALA A 264 25.09 0.53 13.80
C ALA A 264 24.20 1.57 14.51
N ILE A 265 22.96 1.20 14.84
CA ILE A 265 22.04 2.06 15.60
C ILE A 265 22.53 2.26 17.03
N SER A 266 23.05 1.23 17.69
CA SER A 266 23.58 1.34 19.06
C SER A 266 24.77 2.30 19.14
N ILE A 267 25.66 2.26 18.15
CA ILE A 267 26.76 3.24 18.00
C ILE A 267 26.17 4.65 17.89
N CYS A 268 25.17 4.84 17.04
CA CYS A 268 24.52 6.15 16.87
C CYS A 268 23.88 6.64 18.17
N VAL A 269 23.18 5.77 18.91
CA VAL A 269 22.51 6.11 20.18
C VAL A 269 23.53 6.54 21.24
N ASN A 270 24.64 5.82 21.34
CA ASN A 270 25.67 6.12 22.33
C ASN A 270 26.42 7.41 22.00
N GLN A 271 26.82 7.60 20.74
CA GLN A 271 27.67 8.74 20.35
C GLN A 271 26.90 10.06 20.20
N PHE A 272 25.70 10.01 19.62
CA PHE A 272 24.94 11.23 19.28
C PHE A 272 23.84 11.56 20.27
N ALA A 273 23.50 10.64 21.18
CA ALA A 273 22.36 10.82 22.08
C ALA A 273 22.60 10.35 23.52
N PHE A 274 23.88 10.20 23.94
CA PHE A 274 24.26 9.82 25.30
C PHE A 274 23.53 8.58 25.83
N GLY A 275 23.31 7.59 24.96
CA GLY A 275 22.61 6.35 25.30
C GLY A 275 21.06 6.42 25.23
N SER A 276 20.48 7.58 24.88
CA SER A 276 19.03 7.75 24.79
C SER A 276 18.50 7.59 23.36
N ALA A 277 17.88 6.44 23.09
CA ALA A 277 17.20 6.18 21.81
C ALA A 277 16.08 7.20 21.51
N SER A 278 15.37 7.69 22.54
CA SER A 278 14.34 8.73 22.36
C SER A 278 14.94 10.07 21.94
N ALA A 279 16.08 10.45 22.53
CA ALA A 279 16.80 11.66 22.14
C ALA A 279 17.34 11.56 20.71
N LEU A 280 17.89 10.41 20.31
CA LEU A 280 18.31 10.17 18.92
C LEU A 280 17.13 10.29 17.96
N ALA A 281 16.00 9.66 18.29
CA ALA A 281 14.80 9.69 17.45
C ALA A 281 14.29 11.13 17.25
N HIS A 282 14.31 11.96 18.29
CA HIS A 282 13.98 13.37 18.20
C HIS A 282 14.99 14.16 17.34
N LEU A 283 16.28 13.91 17.52
CA LEU A 283 17.37 14.56 16.77
C LEU A 283 17.25 14.34 15.25
N VAL A 284 16.99 13.09 14.84
CA VAL A 284 16.91 12.73 13.42
C VAL A 284 15.50 12.88 12.84
N GLY A 285 14.48 13.04 13.67
CA GLY A 285 13.08 13.20 13.26
C GLY A 285 12.39 11.90 12.85
N VAL A 286 12.72 10.77 13.49
CA VAL A 286 12.09 9.45 13.24
C VAL A 286 11.23 9.01 14.42
N SER A 287 10.32 8.05 14.20
CA SER A 287 9.46 7.53 15.26
C SER A 287 10.27 6.93 16.42
N GLN A 288 10.03 7.41 17.64
CA GLN A 288 10.67 6.91 18.86
C GLN A 288 10.43 5.41 19.07
N SER A 289 9.21 4.92 18.81
CA SER A 289 8.88 3.51 18.97
C SER A 289 9.59 2.64 17.94
N ALA A 290 9.69 3.10 16.69
CA ALA A 290 10.38 2.38 15.63
C ALA A 290 11.88 2.28 15.90
N LEU A 291 12.52 3.41 16.25
CA LEU A 291 13.94 3.42 16.56
C LEU A 291 14.25 2.61 17.82
N TYR A 292 13.47 2.74 18.89
CA TYR A 292 13.66 1.96 20.12
C TYR A 292 13.51 0.45 19.88
N SER A 293 12.51 0.03 19.10
CA SER A 293 12.31 -1.37 18.74
C SER A 293 13.49 -1.92 17.91
N CYS A 294 14.03 -1.11 17.00
CA CYS A 294 15.21 -1.47 16.21
C CYS A 294 16.49 -1.53 17.06
N TYR A 295 16.69 -0.56 17.95
CA TYR A 295 17.79 -0.52 18.93
C TYR A 295 17.78 -1.75 19.85
N LYS A 296 16.60 -2.27 20.21
CA LYS A 296 16.46 -3.52 20.98
C LYS A 296 16.55 -4.79 20.14
N GLY A 297 16.89 -4.69 18.85
CA GLY A 297 16.96 -5.84 17.95
C GLY A 297 15.63 -6.54 17.70
N LYS A 298 14.49 -5.87 17.96
CA LYS A 298 13.15 -6.48 17.81
C LYS A 298 12.59 -6.33 16.41
N SER A 299 12.85 -5.23 15.71
CA SER A 299 12.35 -4.98 14.35
C SER A 299 13.40 -4.30 13.47
N LEU A 300 13.17 -4.27 12.16
CA LEU A 300 13.95 -3.47 11.22
C LEU A 300 13.32 -2.08 11.05
N LEU A 301 14.16 -1.10 10.72
CA LEU A 301 13.72 0.26 10.44
C LEU A 301 13.42 0.41 8.93
N LYS A 302 12.32 1.10 8.58
CA LYS A 302 11.97 1.37 7.17
C LYS A 302 13.12 2.10 6.46
N LEU A 303 13.31 1.81 5.17
CA LEU A 303 14.37 2.43 4.37
C LEU A 303 14.37 3.96 4.44
N SER A 304 13.19 4.60 4.36
CA SER A 304 13.06 6.05 4.49
C SER A 304 13.62 6.59 5.81
N ASN A 305 13.36 5.87 6.91
CA ASN A 305 13.81 6.26 8.24
C ASN A 305 15.30 5.96 8.44
N LEU A 306 15.84 4.91 7.82
CA LEU A 306 17.27 4.63 7.78
C LEU A 306 18.01 5.76 7.06
N LEU A 307 17.59 6.09 5.84
CA LEU A 307 18.18 7.18 5.06
C LEU A 307 18.11 8.50 5.82
N GLN A 308 16.97 8.80 6.47
CA GLN A 308 16.82 10.03 7.26
C GLN A 308 17.78 10.07 8.45
N LEU A 309 17.95 8.94 9.16
CA LEU A 309 18.88 8.84 10.27
C LEU A 309 20.32 9.11 9.82
N PHE A 310 20.79 8.40 8.79
CA PHE A 310 22.18 8.51 8.34
C PHE A 310 22.47 9.85 7.63
N TYR A 311 21.49 10.43 6.94
CA TYR A 311 21.60 11.78 6.39
C TYR A 311 21.79 12.84 7.48
N ARG A 312 20.95 12.81 8.52
CA ARG A 312 20.98 13.81 9.61
C ARG A 312 22.24 13.70 10.46
N LEU A 313 22.81 12.51 10.56
CA LEU A 313 24.10 12.29 11.23
C LEU A 313 25.30 12.47 10.29
N SER A 314 25.06 12.73 8.99
CA SER A 314 26.09 12.81 7.95
C SER A 314 26.99 11.57 7.89
N LEU A 315 26.43 10.38 8.08
CA LEU A 315 27.15 9.10 8.08
C LEU A 315 26.84 8.28 6.82
N SER A 316 27.81 7.46 6.37
CA SER A 316 27.56 6.49 5.30
C SER A 316 26.81 5.28 5.86
N LEU A 317 25.64 4.99 5.28
CA LEU A 317 24.85 3.81 5.63
C LEU A 317 25.64 2.52 5.34
N LEU A 318 26.33 2.45 4.20
CA LEU A 318 27.10 1.27 3.81
C LEU A 318 28.21 0.99 4.82
N GLN A 319 29.06 1.98 5.11
CA GLN A 319 30.19 1.81 6.03
C GLN A 319 29.72 1.44 7.44
N MET A 320 28.59 2.00 7.89
CA MET A 320 28.02 1.69 9.20
C MET A 320 27.50 0.25 9.27
N LEU A 321 26.92 -0.27 8.19
CA LEU A 321 26.47 -1.67 8.11
C LEU A 321 27.63 -2.65 7.95
N THR A 322 28.70 -2.26 7.26
CA THR A 322 29.89 -3.11 7.04
C THR A 322 30.95 -2.97 8.13
N GLU A 323 30.68 -2.19 9.20
CA GLU A 323 31.60 -1.92 10.32
C GLU A 323 32.95 -1.31 9.87
N GLN A 324 32.93 -0.50 8.80
CA GLN A 324 34.11 0.14 8.20
C GLN A 324 34.31 1.61 8.60
N VAL A 325 33.50 2.14 9.53
CA VAL A 325 33.60 3.55 9.95
C VAL A 325 34.73 3.76 10.95
N ALA A 326 35.56 4.77 10.72
CA ALA A 326 36.61 5.16 11.63
C ALA A 326 36.06 5.84 12.90
N VAL A 327 36.57 5.45 14.07
CA VAL A 327 36.14 6.02 15.37
C VAL A 327 36.29 7.54 15.43
N LEU A 328 37.42 8.06 14.91
CA LEU A 328 37.69 9.51 14.88
C LEU A 328 36.64 10.29 14.08
N GLU A 329 36.13 9.71 12.98
CA GLU A 329 35.10 10.32 12.15
C GLU A 329 33.77 10.45 12.92
N LEU A 330 33.41 9.40 13.68
CA LEU A 330 32.21 9.39 14.52
C LEU A 330 32.28 10.45 15.62
N GLU A 331 33.42 10.57 16.30
CA GLU A 331 33.62 11.54 17.38
C GLU A 331 33.55 12.98 16.88
N GLN A 332 34.19 13.28 15.74
CA GLN A 332 34.15 14.60 15.12
C GLN A 332 32.73 15.02 14.74
N LYS A 333 31.97 14.11 14.11
CA LYS A 333 30.57 14.36 13.73
C LYS A 333 29.67 14.53 14.95
N ALA A 334 29.86 13.72 15.99
CA ALA A 334 29.11 13.85 17.24
C ALA A 334 29.35 15.22 17.90
N LEU A 335 30.62 15.64 18.02
CA LEU A 335 30.98 16.96 18.56
C LEU A 335 30.34 18.11 17.80
N MET A 336 30.36 18.06 16.46
CA MET A 336 29.74 19.10 15.62
C MET A 336 28.23 19.22 15.87
N ILE A 337 27.52 18.09 15.91
CA ILE A 337 26.07 18.07 16.16
C ILE A 337 25.76 18.54 17.59
N HIS A 338 26.53 18.09 18.59
CA HIS A 338 26.36 18.54 19.98
C HIS A 338 26.57 20.05 20.12
N ARG A 339 27.57 20.62 19.44
CA ARG A 339 27.79 22.09 19.40
C ARG A 339 26.60 22.81 18.76
N GLN A 340 26.12 22.34 17.60
CA GLN A 340 24.96 22.94 16.93
C GLN A 340 23.69 22.92 17.80
N LEU A 341 23.45 21.84 18.55
CA LEU A 341 22.33 21.74 19.49
C LEU A 341 22.46 22.67 20.71
N GLN A 342 23.69 23.00 21.11
CA GLN A 342 23.97 23.94 22.20
C GLN A 342 23.85 25.40 21.75
N GLU A 343 24.15 25.69 20.48
CA GLU A 343 24.08 27.02 19.86
C GLU A 343 22.66 27.40 19.40
N GLN A 344 21.75 26.44 19.23
CA GLN A 344 20.33 26.78 19.06
C GLN A 344 19.83 27.49 20.32
N PRO A 345 19.13 28.64 20.20
CA PRO A 345 18.61 29.34 21.36
C PRO A 345 17.74 28.35 22.12
N ARG A 346 18.19 27.98 23.34
CA ARG A 346 17.35 27.26 24.28
C ARG A 346 16.11 28.12 24.40
N ASN A 347 15.01 27.65 23.83
CA ASN A 347 13.70 28.24 24.05
C ASN A 347 13.62 28.44 25.57
N PRO A 348 13.56 29.69 26.07
CA PRO A 348 13.76 29.93 27.48
C PRO A 348 12.82 28.99 28.21
N ARG A 349 13.37 28.20 29.13
CA ARG A 349 12.53 27.46 30.07
C ARG A 349 11.73 28.55 30.77
N PHE A 350 10.53 28.81 30.29
CA PHE A 350 9.58 29.67 30.99
C PHE A 350 9.59 29.14 32.42
N PRO A 351 9.97 29.93 33.43
CA PRO A 351 9.81 29.51 34.81
C PRO A 351 8.32 29.22 34.99
N ILE A 352 7.99 27.93 35.02
CA ILE A 352 6.61 27.46 35.08
C ILE A 352 6.12 27.81 36.47
N ASN A 353 5.29 28.84 36.60
CA ASN A 353 4.59 29.15 37.84
C ASN A 353 3.52 28.07 38.06
N VAL A 354 3.91 26.99 38.75
CA VAL A 354 3.08 25.82 39.04
C VAL A 354 1.80 26.22 39.77
N GLU A 355 1.86 27.25 40.61
CA GLU A 355 0.72 27.74 41.36
C GLU A 355 -0.30 28.45 40.46
N GLN A 356 0.16 29.28 39.54
CA GLN A 356 -0.71 29.92 38.54
C GLN A 356 -1.39 28.89 37.62
N MET A 357 -0.69 27.82 37.24
CA MET A 357 -1.29 26.71 36.47
C MET A 357 -2.38 26.00 37.28
N ARG A 358 -2.12 25.71 38.56
CA ARG A 358 -3.07 25.04 39.43
C ARG A 358 -4.34 25.87 39.60
N GLN A 359 -4.20 27.15 39.92
CA GLN A 359 -5.31 28.08 40.11
C GLN A 359 -6.17 28.20 38.84
N ALA A 360 -5.55 28.25 37.66
CA ALA A 360 -6.27 28.30 36.39
C ALA A 360 -7.02 26.99 36.09
N LEU A 361 -6.47 25.82 36.43
CA LEU A 361 -7.16 24.53 36.29
C LEU A 361 -8.32 24.40 37.28
N GLU A 362 -8.16 24.88 38.51
CA GLU A 362 -9.22 24.91 39.52
C GLU A 362 -10.35 25.88 39.10
N ALA A 363 -10.02 27.06 38.55
CA ALA A 363 -11.01 27.98 37.99
C ALA A 363 -11.77 27.38 36.79
N ALA A 364 -11.08 26.62 35.94
CA ALA A 364 -11.69 25.92 34.80
C ALA A 364 -12.70 24.83 35.24
N LEU A 365 -12.61 24.31 36.47
CA LEU A 365 -13.58 23.35 36.99
C LEU A 365 -14.92 23.98 37.35
N VAL A 366 -14.97 25.30 37.56
CA VAL A 366 -16.21 26.03 37.86
C VAL A 366 -16.68 26.92 36.71
N GLU A 367 -15.86 27.11 35.69
CA GLU A 367 -16.19 27.86 34.46
C GLU A 367 -17.35 27.20 33.66
N ASN A 368 -18.23 28.04 33.11
CA ASN A 368 -19.33 27.66 32.23
C ASN A 368 -19.40 28.63 31.02
N PRO A 369 -19.29 28.15 29.77
CA PRO A 369 -19.10 26.75 29.37
C PRO A 369 -17.72 26.21 29.83
N PRO A 370 -17.63 24.94 30.25
CA PRO A 370 -16.36 24.37 30.67
C PRO A 370 -15.35 24.40 29.51
N PRO A 371 -14.11 24.86 29.73
CA PRO A 371 -13.11 24.91 28.68
C PRO A 371 -12.57 23.52 28.36
N SER A 372 -12.17 23.30 27.12
CA SER A 372 -11.46 22.07 26.75
C SER A 372 -10.02 22.10 27.27
N LEU A 373 -9.42 20.92 27.49
CA LEU A 373 -8.00 20.84 27.87
C LEU A 373 -7.07 21.48 26.82
N LYS A 374 -7.46 21.45 25.54
CA LYS A 374 -6.71 22.10 24.44
C LYS A 374 -6.75 23.62 24.57
N GLU A 375 -7.89 24.16 24.98
CA GLU A 375 -8.05 25.57 25.25
C GLU A 375 -7.29 25.99 26.51
N MET A 376 -7.31 25.18 27.57
CA MET A 376 -6.50 25.42 28.78
C MET A 376 -5.00 25.42 28.48
N ALA A 377 -4.52 24.49 27.64
CA ALA A 377 -3.13 24.48 27.17
C ALA A 377 -2.77 25.77 26.42
N LYS A 378 -3.67 26.27 25.58
CA LYS A 378 -3.49 27.54 24.86
C LYS A 378 -3.48 28.75 25.81
N ARG A 379 -4.46 28.85 26.72
CA ARG A 379 -4.58 29.95 27.70
C ARG A 379 -3.35 30.05 28.60
N LEU A 380 -2.77 28.91 28.95
CA LEU A 380 -1.61 28.83 29.83
C LEU A 380 -0.26 28.89 29.09
N GLY A 381 -0.24 28.92 27.75
CA GLY A 381 1.01 28.92 26.98
C GLY A 381 1.86 27.65 27.16
N HIS A 382 1.22 26.52 27.47
CA HIS A 382 1.91 25.27 27.83
C HIS A 382 1.36 24.06 27.08
N TYR A 383 2.20 23.03 26.92
CA TYR A 383 1.80 21.78 26.27
C TYR A 383 0.84 20.96 27.14
N LEU A 384 -0.10 20.26 26.51
CA LEU A 384 -1.05 19.34 27.17
C LEU A 384 -0.35 18.30 28.05
N TYR A 385 0.84 17.84 27.64
CA TYR A 385 1.65 16.90 28.41
C TYR A 385 2.04 17.45 29.79
N ALA A 386 2.34 18.75 29.89
CA ALA A 386 2.70 19.38 31.15
C ALA A 386 1.53 19.38 32.15
N LEU A 387 0.31 19.65 31.68
CA LEU A 387 -0.90 19.62 32.51
C LEU A 387 -1.23 18.19 32.98
N LYS A 388 -1.12 17.19 32.09
CA LYS A 388 -1.37 15.78 32.40
C LYS A 388 -0.38 15.22 33.43
N TYR A 389 0.90 15.57 33.30
CA TYR A 389 1.95 15.05 34.17
C TYR A 389 1.92 15.69 35.56
N ARG A 390 1.69 17.01 35.64
CA ARG A 390 1.78 17.76 36.90
C ARG A 390 0.48 17.74 37.71
N PHE A 391 -0.68 17.73 37.04
CA PHE A 391 -1.99 17.78 37.68
C PHE A 391 -2.93 16.69 37.15
N PRO A 392 -2.58 15.40 37.28
CA PRO A 392 -3.34 14.30 36.68
C PRO A 392 -4.80 14.26 37.13
N VAL A 393 -5.08 14.64 38.39
CA VAL A 393 -6.44 14.66 38.95
C VAL A 393 -7.27 15.79 38.33
N LEU A 394 -6.80 17.04 38.39
CA LEU A 394 -7.49 18.19 37.79
C LEU A 394 -7.67 18.02 36.27
N TYR A 395 -6.66 17.45 35.60
CA TYR A 395 -6.72 17.11 34.18
C TYR A 395 -7.90 16.17 33.86
N GLN A 396 -8.09 15.10 34.66
CA GLN A 396 -9.21 14.17 34.45
C GLN A 396 -10.56 14.81 34.78
N GLN A 397 -10.62 15.66 35.82
CA GLN A 397 -11.86 16.34 36.21
C GLN A 397 -12.34 17.32 35.13
N ILE A 398 -11.45 18.14 34.56
CA ILE A 398 -11.79 19.06 33.46
C ILE A 398 -12.19 18.26 32.21
N LYS A 399 -11.47 17.17 31.91
CA LYS A 399 -11.80 16.28 30.80
C LYS A 399 -13.22 15.72 30.94
N TRP A 400 -13.57 15.25 32.13
CA TRP A 400 -14.89 14.67 32.41
C TRP A 400 -15.99 15.74 32.36
N ARG A 401 -15.75 16.91 32.96
CA ARG A 401 -16.69 18.04 32.92
C ARG A 401 -16.98 18.50 31.49
N TYR A 402 -15.94 18.66 30.67
CA TYR A 402 -16.09 19.02 29.26
C TYR A 402 -16.86 17.94 28.47
N ALA A 403 -16.56 16.66 28.72
CA ALA A 403 -17.27 15.55 28.08
C ALA A 403 -18.76 15.55 28.44
N ASN A 404 -19.11 15.70 29.72
CA ASN A 404 -20.50 15.75 30.17
C ASN A 404 -21.26 16.95 29.61
N TYR A 405 -20.62 18.12 29.54
CA TYR A 405 -21.22 19.32 28.95
C TYR A 405 -21.50 19.13 27.46
N GLN A 406 -20.55 18.55 26.72
CA GLN A 406 -20.75 18.21 25.31
C GLN A 406 -21.87 17.17 25.13
N GLU A 407 -21.93 16.15 25.99
CA GLU A 407 -23.00 15.15 25.97
C GLU A 407 -24.37 15.78 26.25
N THR A 408 -24.45 16.71 27.20
CA THR A 408 -25.69 17.46 27.52
C THR A 408 -26.15 18.32 26.34
N LEU A 409 -25.23 19.03 25.67
CA LEU A 409 -25.55 19.81 24.47
C LEU A 409 -26.07 18.92 23.33
N ILE A 410 -25.41 17.80 23.08
CA ILE A 410 -25.84 16.82 22.06
C ILE A 410 -27.22 16.25 22.43
N TRP A 411 -27.47 16.00 23.72
CA TRP A 411 -28.75 15.50 24.20
C TRP A 411 -29.88 16.51 23.95
N GLN A 412 -29.62 17.80 24.20
CA GLN A 412 -30.56 18.90 23.92
C GLN A 412 -30.84 19.10 22.44
N GLU A 413 -29.87 18.84 21.56
CA GLU A 413 -30.04 18.94 20.10
C GLU A 413 -30.85 17.77 19.52
N ILE A 414 -30.51 16.54 19.90
CA ILE A 414 -31.03 15.32 19.26
C ILE A 414 -32.39 14.89 19.82
N GLN A 415 -32.59 14.99 21.15
CA GLN A 415 -33.83 14.54 21.80
C GLN A 415 -35.11 15.15 21.22
N PRO A 416 -35.24 16.49 21.02
CA PRO A 416 -36.47 17.07 20.49
C PRO A 416 -36.76 16.61 19.06
N VAL A 417 -35.72 16.42 18.23
CA VAL A 417 -35.89 15.94 16.85
C VAL A 417 -36.42 14.50 16.85
N LEU A 418 -35.90 13.62 17.70
CA LEU A 418 -36.40 12.25 17.84
C LEU A 418 -37.85 12.21 18.37
N LEU A 419 -38.17 13.05 19.35
CA LEU A 419 -39.54 13.15 19.88
C LEU A 419 -40.52 13.68 18.81
N SER A 420 -40.13 14.69 18.03
CA SER A 420 -40.96 15.20 16.93
C SER A 420 -41.22 14.13 15.86
N ALA A 421 -40.23 13.28 15.56
CA ALA A 421 -40.34 12.22 14.57
C ALA A 421 -41.31 11.11 14.97
N LEU A 422 -41.54 10.89 16.27
CA LEU A 422 -42.53 9.92 16.74
C LEU A 422 -43.96 10.33 16.40
N ASN A 423 -44.21 11.63 16.16
CA ASN A 423 -45.54 12.17 15.89
C ASN A 423 -45.78 12.50 14.41
N GLN A 424 -44.80 12.29 13.52
CA GLN A 424 -44.93 12.58 12.10
C GLN A 424 -45.75 11.51 11.35
N GLU A 425 -46.63 11.95 10.43
CA GLU A 425 -47.34 11.10 9.48
C GLU A 425 -47.10 11.58 8.03
N PRO A 426 -46.55 10.73 7.13
CA PRO A 426 -46.10 9.35 7.38
C PRO A 426 -44.87 9.29 8.30
N PRO A 427 -44.70 8.21 9.10
CA PRO A 427 -43.56 8.11 10.01
C PRO A 427 -42.25 8.05 9.24
N PRO A 428 -41.25 8.90 9.55
CA PRO A 428 -39.98 8.92 8.86
C PRO A 428 -39.11 7.69 9.22
N PRO A 429 -38.32 7.14 8.29
CA PRO A 429 -37.31 6.15 8.62
C PRO A 429 -36.18 6.78 9.45
N LEU A 430 -35.64 6.04 10.41
CA LEU A 430 -34.55 6.52 11.27
C LEU A 430 -33.32 7.02 10.48
N LYS A 431 -33.03 6.42 9.32
CA LYS A 431 -31.95 6.85 8.43
C LYS A 431 -32.14 8.28 7.90
N GLU A 432 -33.37 8.70 7.67
CA GLU A 432 -33.66 10.06 7.23
C GLU A 432 -33.41 11.07 8.36
N ILE A 433 -33.81 10.73 9.58
CA ILE A 433 -33.58 11.57 10.77
C ILE A 433 -32.06 11.73 11.01
N VAL A 434 -31.30 10.65 10.89
CA VAL A 434 -29.83 10.65 10.98
C VAL A 434 -29.21 11.64 9.98
N ASN A 435 -29.69 11.63 8.74
CA ASN A 435 -29.21 12.54 7.70
C ASN A 435 -29.61 14.00 7.99
N ARG A 436 -30.83 14.25 8.48
CA ARG A 436 -31.30 15.60 8.86
C ARG A 436 -30.46 16.21 9.97
N LEU A 437 -29.97 15.38 10.90
CA LEU A 437 -29.06 15.77 11.98
C LEU A 437 -27.59 15.83 11.54
N GLY A 438 -27.27 15.65 10.25
CA GLY A 438 -25.92 15.73 9.72
C GLY A 438 -24.99 14.55 10.07
N TYR A 439 -25.52 13.47 10.65
CA TYR A 439 -24.74 12.29 11.00
C TYR A 439 -24.67 11.28 9.84
N LYS A 440 -23.54 10.58 9.73
CA LYS A 440 -23.34 9.52 8.70
C LYS A 440 -23.89 8.16 9.10
N SER A 441 -24.10 7.93 10.40
CA SER A 441 -24.48 6.63 10.95
C SER A 441 -25.49 6.79 12.09
N SER A 442 -26.43 5.84 12.18
CA SER A 442 -27.40 5.73 13.28
C SER A 442 -26.78 5.24 14.59
N GLN A 443 -25.54 4.74 14.56
CA GLN A 443 -24.87 4.14 15.72
C GLN A 443 -24.86 5.08 16.94
N ARG A 444 -24.46 6.33 16.72
CA ARG A 444 -24.39 7.35 17.77
C ARG A 444 -25.76 7.66 18.39
N LEU A 445 -26.82 7.61 17.60
CA LEU A 445 -28.19 7.82 18.09
C LEU A 445 -28.70 6.60 18.89
N TYR A 446 -28.27 5.39 18.54
CA TYR A 446 -28.59 4.18 19.31
C TYR A 446 -27.83 4.11 20.65
N GLU A 447 -26.61 4.64 20.69
CA GLU A 447 -25.82 4.75 21.93
C GLU A 447 -26.46 5.73 22.92
N LEU A 448 -26.90 6.90 22.43
CA LEU A 448 -27.48 7.95 23.28
C LEU A 448 -28.98 7.73 23.59
N PHE A 449 -29.78 7.34 22.59
CA PHE A 449 -31.24 7.23 22.68
C PHE A 449 -31.78 5.87 22.20
N PRO A 450 -31.38 4.74 22.82
CA PRO A 450 -31.73 3.41 22.35
C PRO A 450 -33.25 3.17 22.30
N HIS A 451 -34.00 3.71 23.26
CA HIS A 451 -35.44 3.52 23.34
C HIS A 451 -36.18 4.27 22.23
N LEU A 452 -35.90 5.57 22.04
CA LEU A 452 -36.54 6.40 21.01
C LEU A 452 -36.23 5.87 19.61
N CYS A 453 -34.98 5.47 19.34
CA CYS A 453 -34.59 4.91 18.04
C CYS A 453 -35.34 3.61 17.72
N ARG A 454 -35.53 2.73 18.71
CA ARG A 454 -36.32 1.50 18.57
C ARG A 454 -37.79 1.80 18.33
N GLN A 455 -38.36 2.79 19.03
CA GLN A 455 -39.76 3.18 18.84
C GLN A 455 -40.02 3.72 17.43
N ILE A 456 -39.17 4.63 16.94
CA ILE A 456 -39.26 5.18 15.57
C ILE A 456 -39.16 4.05 14.54
N SER A 457 -38.17 3.17 14.69
CA SER A 457 -37.98 2.04 13.78
C SER A 457 -39.16 1.08 13.78
N ARG A 458 -39.74 0.79 14.96
CA ARG A 458 -40.97 0.00 15.09
C ARG A 458 -42.17 0.68 14.43
N ARG A 459 -42.39 1.97 14.64
CA ARG A 459 -43.47 2.73 14.01
C ARG A 459 -43.36 2.70 12.48
N TYR A 460 -42.16 2.95 11.94
CA TYR A 460 -41.92 2.91 10.50
C TYR A 460 -42.16 1.51 9.90
N THR A 461 -41.65 0.46 10.57
CA THR A 461 -41.86 -0.93 10.11
C THR A 461 -43.33 -1.34 10.16
N SER A 462 -44.08 -0.97 11.20
CA SER A 462 -45.53 -1.19 11.28
C SER A 462 -46.29 -0.44 10.20
N TYR A 463 -45.97 0.83 9.95
CA TYR A 463 -46.57 1.62 8.87
C TYR A 463 -46.30 1.02 7.49
N ARG A 464 -45.07 0.57 7.23
CA ARG A 464 -44.70 -0.12 5.98
C ARG A 464 -45.46 -1.42 5.80
N LYS A 465 -45.64 -2.20 6.87
CA LYS A 465 -46.46 -3.42 6.85
C LYS A 465 -47.93 -3.11 6.53
N ALA A 466 -48.52 -2.12 7.20
CA ALA A 466 -49.90 -1.69 6.93
C ALA A 466 -50.09 -1.16 5.50
N CYS A 467 -49.15 -0.36 4.99
CA CYS A 467 -49.16 0.10 3.59
C CYS A 467 -49.03 -1.07 2.61
N ALA A 468 -48.17 -2.05 2.90
CA ALA A 468 -48.03 -3.23 2.06
C ALA A 468 -49.31 -4.09 2.08
N GLN A 469 -49.96 -4.22 3.23
CA GLN A 469 -51.23 -4.93 3.36
C GLN A 469 -52.34 -4.23 2.56
N LYS A 470 -52.53 -2.92 2.71
CA LYS A 470 -53.51 -2.15 1.91
C LYS A 470 -53.28 -2.29 0.41
N LYS A 471 -52.01 -2.31 -0.03
CA LYS A 471 -51.66 -2.55 -1.44
C LYS A 471 -52.04 -3.96 -1.90
N ARG A 472 -51.83 -4.98 -1.06
CA ARG A 472 -52.22 -6.36 -1.35
C ARG A 472 -53.74 -6.49 -1.45
N GLU A 473 -54.47 -5.93 -0.50
CA GLU A 473 -55.94 -5.93 -0.48
C GLU A 473 -56.51 -5.25 -1.73
N ARG A 474 -55.98 -4.08 -2.11
CA ARG A 474 -56.35 -3.39 -3.35
C ARG A 474 -56.09 -4.24 -4.59
N LEU A 475 -54.93 -4.90 -4.68
CA LEU A 475 -54.64 -5.77 -5.82
C LEU A 475 -55.59 -6.97 -5.88
N CYS A 476 -55.91 -7.59 -4.74
CA CYS A 476 -56.88 -8.69 -4.71
C CYS A 476 -58.29 -8.23 -5.11
N GLN A 477 -58.69 -7.02 -4.73
CA GLN A 477 -59.95 -6.41 -5.19
C GLN A 477 -59.95 -6.14 -6.70
N GLU A 478 -58.86 -5.64 -7.26
CA GLU A 478 -58.70 -5.44 -8.70
C GLU A 478 -58.77 -6.77 -9.47
N VAL A 479 -58.10 -7.82 -8.97
CA VAL A 479 -58.20 -9.19 -9.51
C VAL A 479 -59.64 -9.70 -9.46
N ARG A 480 -60.35 -9.46 -8.36
CA ARG A 480 -61.74 -9.90 -8.21
C ARG A 480 -62.68 -9.21 -9.18
N ALA A 481 -62.58 -7.90 -9.32
CA ALA A 481 -63.38 -7.15 -10.27
C ALA A 481 -63.12 -7.61 -11.72
N ALA A 482 -61.85 -7.85 -12.07
CA ALA A 482 -61.47 -8.35 -13.39
C ALA A 482 -62.03 -9.77 -13.66
N ALA A 483 -61.91 -10.69 -12.71
CA ALA A 483 -62.42 -12.05 -12.85
C ALA A 483 -63.95 -12.09 -12.97
N GLN A 484 -64.68 -11.31 -12.16
CA GLN A 484 -66.14 -11.22 -12.25
C GLN A 484 -66.61 -10.63 -13.58
N LYS A 485 -65.90 -9.65 -14.12
CA LYS A 485 -66.19 -9.07 -15.44
C LYS A 485 -66.06 -10.11 -16.56
N ILE A 486 -64.98 -10.89 -16.55
CA ILE A 486 -64.75 -11.94 -17.56
C ILE A 486 -65.84 -13.04 -17.48
N HIS A 487 -66.25 -13.41 -16.26
CA HIS A 487 -67.34 -14.35 -16.06
C HIS A 487 -68.68 -13.82 -16.55
N ALA A 488 -69.00 -12.55 -16.30
CA ALA A 488 -70.22 -11.91 -16.81
C ALA A 488 -70.26 -11.86 -18.35
N GLU A 489 -69.11 -11.85 -19.01
CA GLU A 489 -68.96 -11.96 -20.46
C GLU A 489 -69.07 -13.42 -20.98
N GLY A 490 -69.37 -14.38 -20.11
CA GLY A 490 -69.57 -15.80 -20.45
C GLY A 490 -68.29 -16.64 -20.52
N ASN A 491 -67.13 -16.06 -20.20
CA ASN A 491 -65.83 -16.72 -20.32
C ASN A 491 -65.27 -17.18 -18.96
N LYS A 492 -64.52 -18.28 -18.92
CA LYS A 492 -63.82 -18.72 -17.70
C LYS A 492 -62.66 -17.76 -17.39
N PRO A 493 -62.58 -17.16 -16.18
CA PRO A 493 -61.45 -16.33 -15.79
C PRO A 493 -60.14 -17.13 -15.80
N SER A 494 -59.10 -16.60 -16.46
CA SER A 494 -57.76 -17.20 -16.56
C SER A 494 -56.69 -16.20 -16.18
N ILE A 495 -55.47 -16.67 -15.87
CA ILE A 495 -54.35 -15.79 -15.50
C ILE A 495 -54.04 -14.76 -16.60
N SER A 496 -54.11 -15.15 -17.87
CA SER A 496 -53.88 -14.26 -19.01
C SER A 496 -55.00 -13.24 -19.16
N SER A 497 -56.27 -13.68 -19.14
CA SER A 497 -57.41 -12.78 -19.34
C SER A 497 -57.59 -11.79 -18.18
N VAL A 498 -57.31 -12.21 -16.94
CA VAL A 498 -57.34 -11.30 -15.77
C VAL A 498 -56.18 -10.31 -15.82
N SER A 499 -54.99 -10.73 -16.28
CA SER A 499 -53.82 -9.86 -16.40
C SER A 499 -54.05 -8.65 -17.32
N GLU A 500 -54.87 -8.80 -18.36
CA GLU A 500 -55.17 -7.73 -19.33
C GLU A 500 -56.05 -6.62 -18.74
N LEU A 501 -56.82 -6.93 -17.69
CA LEU A 501 -57.74 -6.00 -17.03
C LEU A 501 -57.16 -5.34 -15.76
N LEU A 502 -55.94 -5.71 -15.35
CA LEU A 502 -55.29 -5.12 -14.18
C LEU A 502 -54.56 -3.81 -14.52
N THR A 503 -54.53 -2.88 -13.56
CA THR A 503 -53.75 -1.62 -13.65
C THR A 503 -52.26 -1.87 -13.91
N GLN A 504 -51.73 -3.00 -13.47
CA GLN A 504 -50.37 -3.47 -13.71
C GLN A 504 -50.40 -4.96 -14.05
N PRO A 505 -50.32 -5.34 -15.34
CA PRO A 505 -50.44 -6.74 -15.79
C PRO A 505 -49.48 -7.70 -15.07
N GLY A 506 -48.22 -7.29 -14.87
CA GLY A 506 -47.23 -8.09 -14.16
C GLY A 506 -47.55 -8.38 -12.68
N ALA A 507 -48.50 -7.66 -12.08
CA ALA A 507 -48.87 -7.83 -10.67
C ALA A 507 -49.58 -9.16 -10.39
N ILE A 508 -50.20 -9.80 -11.40
CA ILE A 508 -50.82 -11.13 -11.28
C ILE A 508 -49.82 -12.24 -10.94
N ARG A 509 -48.50 -12.01 -11.16
CA ARG A 509 -47.45 -12.98 -10.81
C ARG A 509 -47.24 -13.12 -9.30
N ASN A 510 -47.75 -12.19 -8.51
CA ASN A 510 -47.66 -12.26 -7.05
C ASN A 510 -48.48 -13.43 -6.50
N LYS A 511 -47.89 -14.21 -5.59
CA LYS A 511 -48.53 -15.39 -4.97
C LYS A 511 -49.92 -15.09 -4.39
N TYR A 512 -50.07 -13.97 -3.68
CA TYR A 512 -51.35 -13.58 -3.08
C TYR A 512 -52.42 -13.16 -4.12
N ALA A 513 -52.00 -12.63 -5.28
CA ALA A 513 -52.92 -12.29 -6.37
C ALA A 513 -53.40 -13.55 -7.11
N ARG A 514 -52.53 -14.54 -7.29
CA ARG A 514 -52.92 -15.85 -7.86
C ARG A 514 -53.85 -16.62 -6.94
N ASN A 515 -53.53 -16.69 -5.66
CA ASN A 515 -54.39 -17.34 -4.68
C ASN A 515 -55.80 -16.70 -4.66
N ALA A 516 -55.88 -15.37 -4.76
CA ALA A 516 -57.17 -14.67 -4.84
C ALA A 516 -57.94 -15.03 -6.12
N LEU A 517 -57.26 -15.18 -7.26
CA LEU A 517 -57.90 -15.63 -8.50
C LEU A 517 -58.40 -17.08 -8.39
N ASP A 518 -57.60 -17.99 -7.84
CA ASP A 518 -57.96 -19.41 -7.67
C ASP A 518 -59.18 -19.57 -6.74
N GLU A 519 -59.25 -18.78 -5.68
CA GLU A 519 -60.39 -18.72 -4.76
C GLU A 519 -61.66 -18.27 -5.47
N ILE A 520 -61.58 -17.25 -6.32
CA ILE A 520 -62.72 -16.73 -7.08
C ILE A 520 -63.17 -17.70 -8.18
N ILE A 521 -62.24 -18.37 -8.86
CA ILE A 521 -62.57 -19.39 -9.86
C ILE A 521 -63.39 -20.53 -9.21
N ARG A 522 -63.05 -20.93 -7.98
CA ARG A 522 -63.85 -21.88 -7.18
C ARG A 522 -65.21 -21.32 -6.78
N GLU A 523 -65.27 -20.06 -6.31
CA GLU A 523 -66.53 -19.39 -5.95
C GLU A 523 -67.51 -19.30 -7.14
N LEU A 524 -66.99 -19.11 -8.35
CA LEU A 524 -67.77 -19.04 -9.59
C LEU A 524 -68.15 -20.42 -10.17
N GLY A 525 -67.83 -21.52 -9.47
CA GLY A 525 -68.26 -22.87 -9.83
C GLY A 525 -67.41 -23.58 -10.90
N TYR A 526 -66.21 -23.08 -11.19
CA TYR A 526 -65.30 -23.73 -12.14
C TYR A 526 -64.33 -24.68 -11.41
N GLU A 527 -64.11 -25.87 -11.99
CA GLU A 527 -63.03 -26.76 -11.55
C GLU A 527 -61.66 -26.13 -11.87
N LEU A 528 -60.72 -26.20 -10.91
CA LEU A 528 -59.37 -25.63 -11.05
C LEU A 528 -58.49 -26.46 -11.98
#